data_AF-G5LRF4-F1
#
_entry.id   AF-G5LRF4-F1
#
_cell.length_a   1.000
_cell.length_b   1.000
_cell.length_c   1.000
_cell.angle_alpha   90.00
_cell.angle_beta   90.00
_cell.angle_gamma   90.00
#
_symmetry.space_group_name_H-M   'P 1'
#
loop_
_entity.id
_entity.type
_entity.pdbx_description
1 polymer ?
#
loop_
_entity_poly.entity_id
_entity_poly.type
_entity_poly.pdbx_seq_one_letter_code
_entity_poly.pdbx_strand_id
1 'polypeptide(L)'
;RVMTLEITSGVVAIAGILIAAWLWLGKRTLVTSIANSAPGRLLGTWWYNAWGFDWLYDKVFVKPFLGIAWLLKRDPLNALMNIPAILSRFAGKGLVLSENGYLRWYVASMSIGAVVVLALLMVLR
;
A
#
# COMPACT_ATOMS: atom_id res chain seq x y z
N ARG A 1 34.43 37.83 27.71
CA ARG A 1 33.60 36.67 27.31
C ARG A 1 33.14 36.77 25.86
N VAL A 2 32.46 37.85 25.46
CA VAL A 2 31.98 38.03 24.07
C VAL A 2 33.14 38.11 23.07
N MET A 3 34.14 38.96 23.33
CA MET A 3 35.33 39.09 22.48
C MET A 3 36.12 37.77 22.30
N THR A 4 36.18 36.93 23.34
CA THR A 4 36.83 35.61 23.25
C THR A 4 36.05 34.66 22.34
N LEU A 5 34.71 34.70 22.37
CA LEU A 5 33.85 33.91 21.49
C LEU A 5 33.95 34.37 20.03
N GLU A 6 33.99 35.68 19.80
CA GLU A 6 34.15 36.28 18.46
C GLU A 6 35.48 35.92 17.82
N ILE A 7 36.58 36.01 18.59
CA ILE A 7 37.90 35.62 18.09
C ILE A 7 37.94 34.10 17.85
N THR A 8 37.37 33.29 18.74
CA THR A 8 37.36 31.83 18.58
C THR A 8 36.54 31.40 17.36
N SER A 9 35.36 32.01 17.13
CA SER A 9 34.53 31.68 15.97
C SER A 9 35.19 32.13 14.66
N GLY A 10 35.80 33.31 14.65
CA GLY A 10 36.57 33.82 13.51
C GLY A 10 37.74 32.91 13.16
N VAL A 11 38.50 32.46 14.16
CA VAL A 11 39.62 31.52 13.98
C VAL A 11 39.13 30.17 13.42
N VAL A 12 38.05 29.60 13.95
CA VAL A 12 37.48 28.33 13.46
C VAL A 12 37.00 28.47 12.01
N ALA A 13 36.33 29.56 11.67
CA ALA A 13 35.85 29.81 10.31
C ALA A 13 37.00 29.97 9.30
N ILE A 14 38.01 30.80 9.65
CA ILE A 14 39.19 31.01 8.79
C ILE A 14 39.97 29.70 8.64
N ALA A 15 40.20 28.96 9.72
CA ALA A 15 40.85 27.65 9.67
C ALA A 15 40.09 26.66 8.79
N GLY A 16 38.76 26.60 8.89
CA GLY A 16 37.92 25.73 8.07
C GLY A 16 38.04 26.01 6.57
N ILE A 17 38.02 27.29 6.17
CA ILE A 17 38.17 27.69 4.77
C ILE A 17 39.57 27.36 4.24
N LEU A 18 40.62 27.65 5.03
CA LEU A 18 42.00 27.33 4.63
C LEU A 18 42.21 25.83 4.47
N ILE A 19 41.65 25.02 5.37
CA ILE A 19 41.69 23.55 5.28
C ILE A 19 40.95 23.06 4.04
N ALA A 20 39.74 23.57 3.78
CA ALA A 20 38.96 23.21 2.58
C ALA A 20 39.70 23.58 1.28
N ALA A 21 40.30 24.77 1.24
CA ALA A 21 41.11 25.23 0.11
C ALA A 21 42.31 24.30 -0.15
N TRP A 22 43.03 23.92 0.91
CA TRP A 22 44.16 22.99 0.82
C TRP A 22 43.73 21.58 0.35
N LEU A 23 42.63 21.05 0.89
CA LEU A 23 42.09 19.73 0.52
C LEU A 23 41.59 19.67 -0.94
N TRP A 24 41.13 20.79 -1.51
CA TRP A 24 40.41 20.78 -2.80
C TRP A 24 41.15 21.42 -3.98
N LEU A 25 41.96 22.47 -3.78
CA LEU A 25 42.64 23.21 -4.86
C LEU A 25 43.90 22.49 -5.39
N GLY A 26 44.49 21.60 -4.61
CA GLY A 26 45.63 20.77 -5.02
C GLY A 26 45.22 19.51 -5.80
N LYS A 27 46.10 18.50 -5.81
CA LYS A 27 45.87 17.22 -6.53
C LYS A 27 44.84 16.29 -5.88
N ARG A 28 44.21 16.69 -4.77
CA ARG A 28 43.21 15.93 -3.99
C ARG A 28 43.61 14.50 -3.59
N THR A 29 44.90 14.16 -3.64
CA THR A 29 45.40 12.78 -3.45
C THR A 29 45.06 12.21 -2.06
N LEU A 30 45.09 13.04 -1.02
CA LEU A 30 44.67 12.66 0.33
C LEU A 30 43.16 12.36 0.40
N VAL A 31 42.33 13.25 -0.15
CA VAL A 31 40.86 13.08 -0.18
C VAL A 31 40.49 11.84 -0.98
N THR A 32 41.11 11.63 -2.15
CA THR A 32 40.81 10.47 -3.00
C THR A 32 41.31 9.16 -2.39
N SER A 33 42.45 9.16 -1.68
CA SER A 33 42.92 7.98 -0.95
C SER A 33 41.98 7.62 0.21
N ILE A 34 41.56 8.61 1.00
CA ILE A 34 40.61 8.41 2.10
C ILE A 34 39.24 7.98 1.58
N ALA A 35 38.72 8.63 0.53
CA ALA A 35 37.45 8.27 -0.08
C ALA A 35 37.45 6.87 -0.70
N ASN A 36 38.61 6.36 -1.11
CA ASN A 36 38.76 4.99 -1.62
C ASN A 36 38.98 3.94 -0.55
N SER A 37 39.25 4.34 0.71
CA SER A 37 39.32 3.41 1.83
C SER A 37 37.94 2.83 2.16
N ALA A 38 37.91 1.62 2.74
CA ALA A 38 36.68 0.98 3.19
C ALA A 38 35.83 1.86 4.13
N PRO A 39 36.37 2.46 5.21
CA PRO A 39 35.59 3.35 6.07
C PRO A 39 35.19 4.66 5.39
N GLY A 40 36.06 5.22 4.52
CA GLY A 40 35.73 6.44 3.78
C GLY A 40 34.61 6.24 2.76
N ARG A 41 34.55 5.08 2.09
CA ARG A 41 33.43 4.71 1.22
C ARG A 41 32.14 4.53 2.00
N LEU A 42 32.18 3.86 3.16
CA LEU A 42 30.99 3.64 3.99
C LEU A 42 30.41 4.95 4.53
N LEU A 43 31.25 5.81 5.11
CA LEU A 43 30.80 7.11 5.62
C LEU A 43 30.37 8.04 4.47
N GLY A 44 31.11 8.00 3.36
CA GLY A 44 30.78 8.75 2.15
C GLY A 44 29.40 8.38 1.60
N THR A 45 29.11 7.09 1.43
CA THR A 45 27.78 6.65 0.96
C THR A 45 26.70 6.92 2.00
N TRP A 46 26.98 6.77 3.29
CA TRP A 46 25.99 6.99 4.34
C TRP A 46 25.58 8.46 4.44
N TRP A 47 26.53 9.39 4.45
CA TRP A 47 26.25 10.83 4.44
C TRP A 47 25.67 11.30 3.11
N TYR A 48 26.10 10.71 1.99
CA TYR A 48 25.53 11.02 0.67
C TYR A 48 24.05 10.65 0.58
N ASN A 49 23.64 9.52 1.18
CA ASN A 49 22.24 9.09 1.22
C ASN A 49 21.43 9.76 2.35
N ALA A 50 21.80 10.97 2.78
CA ALA A 50 21.12 11.70 3.85
C ALA A 50 20.90 10.85 5.12
N TRP A 51 21.95 10.13 5.55
CA TRP A 51 21.92 9.18 6.67
C TRP A 51 21.01 7.95 6.49
N GLY A 52 20.42 7.79 5.30
CA GLY A 52 19.45 6.73 4.99
C GLY A 52 18.02 7.06 5.43
N PHE A 53 17.73 8.30 5.84
CA PHE A 53 16.39 8.70 6.25
C PHE A 53 15.36 8.59 5.12
N ASP A 54 15.75 8.94 3.89
CA ASP A 54 14.88 8.80 2.71
C ASP A 54 14.48 7.34 2.51
N TRP A 55 15.44 6.40 2.63
CA TRP A 55 15.16 4.96 2.53
C TRP A 55 14.23 4.47 3.63
N LEU A 56 14.43 4.95 4.86
CA LEU A 56 13.58 4.60 5.99
C LEU A 56 12.15 5.09 5.76
N TYR A 57 12.00 6.34 5.32
CA TYR A 57 10.70 6.94 5.04
C TYR A 57 9.97 6.20 3.92
N ASP A 58 10.66 5.93 2.81
CA ASP A 58 10.09 5.21 1.68
C ASP A 58 9.60 3.82 2.08
N LYS A 59 10.36 3.14 2.95
CA LYS A 59 10.05 1.77 3.35
C LYS A 59 8.96 1.69 4.41
N VAL A 60 8.92 2.63 5.35
CA VAL A 60 7.98 2.63 6.48
C VAL A 60 6.65 3.31 6.14
N PHE A 61 6.65 4.31 5.26
CA PHE A 61 5.44 5.08 4.96
C PHE A 61 4.99 4.93 3.51
N VAL A 62 5.86 5.21 2.55
CA VAL A 62 5.45 5.30 1.13
C VAL A 62 5.03 3.93 0.58
N LYS A 63 5.87 2.91 0.72
CA LYS A 63 5.59 1.55 0.25
C LYS A 63 4.33 0.95 0.87
N PRO A 64 4.12 0.95 2.20
CA PRO A 64 2.90 0.39 2.77
C PRO A 64 1.65 1.17 2.35
N PHE A 65 1.73 2.50 2.28
CA PHE A 65 0.61 3.31 1.80
C PHE A 65 0.23 2.96 0.36
N LEU A 66 1.20 2.89 -0.56
CA LEU A 66 0.96 2.47 -1.94
C LEU A 66 0.48 1.01 -2.02
N GLY A 67 0.96 0.15 -1.14
CA GLY A 67 0.48 -1.23 -1.02
C GLY A 67 -1.00 -1.31 -0.65
N ILE A 68 -1.44 -0.52 0.33
CA ILE A 68 -2.86 -0.41 0.71
C ILE A 68 -3.69 0.16 -0.45
N ALA A 69 -3.21 1.23 -1.11
CA ALA A 69 -3.90 1.83 -2.24
C ALA A 69 -4.04 0.86 -3.43
N TRP A 70 -3.00 0.06 -3.70
CA TRP A 70 -3.05 -0.98 -4.72
C TRP A 70 -4.01 -2.11 -4.35
N LEU A 71 -4.02 -2.54 -3.08
CA LEU A 71 -4.90 -3.59 -2.57
C LEU A 71 -6.38 -3.18 -2.67
N LEU A 72 -6.70 -1.92 -2.35
CA LEU A 72 -8.06 -1.38 -2.42
C LEU A 72 -8.44 -0.81 -3.81
N LYS A 73 -7.57 -0.97 -4.83
CA LYS A 73 -7.85 -0.48 -6.19
C LYS A 73 -9.17 -1.01 -6.76
N ARG A 74 -9.51 -2.26 -6.45
CA ARG A 74 -10.83 -2.83 -6.73
C ARG A 74 -11.61 -2.77 -5.43
N ASP A 75 -12.49 -1.79 -5.33
CA ASP A 75 -13.24 -1.52 -4.10
C ASP A 75 -13.92 -2.80 -3.57
N PRO A 76 -13.41 -3.38 -2.46
CA PRO A 76 -13.93 -4.64 -1.93
C PRO A 76 -15.34 -4.46 -1.35
N LEU A 77 -15.68 -3.25 -0.88
CA LEU A 77 -17.01 -2.97 -0.35
C LEU A 77 -18.03 -2.94 -1.48
N ASN A 78 -17.69 -2.32 -2.62
CA ASN A 78 -18.54 -2.40 -3.80
C ASN A 78 -18.73 -3.84 -4.28
N ALA A 79 -17.68 -4.68 -4.24
CA ALA A 79 -17.81 -6.10 -4.58
C ALA A 79 -18.78 -6.82 -3.63
N LEU A 80 -18.71 -6.57 -2.31
CA LEU A 80 -19.63 -7.11 -1.32
C LEU A 80 -21.08 -6.64 -1.55
N MET A 81 -21.27 -5.35 -1.85
CA MET A 81 -22.59 -4.78 -2.13
C MET A 81 -23.20 -5.31 -3.43
N ASN A 82 -22.38 -5.81 -4.36
CA ASN A 82 -22.87 -6.45 -5.58
C ASN A 82 -23.29 -7.93 -5.38
N ILE A 83 -22.98 -8.55 -4.23
CA ILE A 83 -23.35 -9.96 -3.97
C ILE A 83 -24.87 -10.16 -4.03
N PRO A 84 -25.72 -9.35 -3.35
CA PRO A 84 -27.17 -9.50 -3.43
C PRO A 84 -27.68 -9.38 -4.87
N ALA A 85 -27.16 -8.43 -5.65
CA ALA A 85 -27.57 -8.23 -7.04
C ALA A 85 -27.25 -9.47 -7.91
N ILE A 86 -26.06 -10.04 -7.73
CA ILE A 86 -25.64 -11.26 -8.44
C ILE A 86 -26.53 -12.44 -8.01
N LEU A 87 -26.78 -12.59 -6.72
CA LEU A 87 -27.62 -13.65 -6.17
C LEU A 87 -29.06 -13.56 -6.71
N SER A 88 -29.66 -12.37 -6.68
CA SER A 88 -31.00 -12.14 -7.25
C SER A 88 -31.06 -12.45 -8.74
N ARG A 89 -30.00 -12.11 -9.50
CA ARG A 89 -29.93 -12.41 -10.93
C ARG A 89 -29.82 -13.91 -11.20
N PHE A 90 -29.04 -14.64 -10.42
CA PHE A 90 -28.94 -16.10 -10.54
C PHE A 90 -30.23 -16.80 -10.11
N ALA A 91 -30.83 -16.37 -8.99
CA ALA A 91 -32.12 -16.85 -8.54
C ALA A 91 -33.17 -16.64 -9.65
N GLY A 92 -33.27 -15.42 -10.20
CA GLY A 92 -34.19 -15.13 -11.30
C GLY A 92 -33.98 -16.04 -12.51
N LYS A 93 -32.73 -16.24 -12.96
CA LYS A 93 -32.42 -17.19 -14.04
C LYS A 93 -32.83 -18.63 -13.71
N GLY A 94 -32.66 -19.05 -12.46
CA GLY A 94 -33.08 -20.38 -11.99
C GLY A 94 -34.60 -20.54 -11.98
N LEU A 95 -35.33 -19.54 -11.50
CA LEU A 95 -36.79 -19.54 -11.49
C LEU A 95 -37.37 -19.61 -12.91
N VAL A 96 -36.79 -18.87 -13.87
CA VAL A 96 -37.19 -18.91 -15.28
C VAL A 96 -37.10 -20.32 -15.88
N LEU A 97 -36.19 -21.18 -15.42
CA LEU A 97 -36.12 -22.57 -15.89
C LEU A 97 -37.38 -23.39 -15.55
N SER A 98 -38.16 -22.97 -14.55
CA SER A 98 -39.42 -23.62 -14.19
C SER A 98 -40.53 -23.33 -15.21
N GLU A 99 -40.39 -22.27 -16.02
CA GLU A 99 -41.34 -21.86 -17.06
C GLU A 99 -40.94 -22.46 -18.42
N ASN A 100 -41.06 -23.78 -18.55
CA ASN A 100 -40.62 -24.53 -19.73
C ASN A 100 -41.70 -24.72 -20.81
N GLY A 101 -42.90 -24.15 -20.62
CA GLY A 101 -44.01 -24.24 -21.58
C GLY A 101 -44.73 -25.60 -21.64
N TYR A 102 -44.32 -26.58 -20.84
CA TYR A 102 -44.98 -27.89 -20.82
C TYR A 102 -46.21 -27.89 -19.91
N LEU A 103 -47.39 -28.07 -20.50
CA LEU A 103 -48.66 -28.08 -19.76
C LEU A 103 -48.69 -29.13 -18.63
N ARG A 104 -48.10 -30.31 -18.86
CA ARG A 104 -48.00 -31.38 -17.86
C ARG A 104 -47.22 -30.95 -16.62
N TRP A 105 -46.17 -30.13 -16.80
CA TRP A 105 -45.34 -29.63 -15.71
C TRP A 105 -46.13 -28.66 -14.82
N TYR A 106 -46.97 -27.80 -15.42
CA TYR A 106 -47.85 -26.90 -14.67
C TYR A 106 -48.93 -27.64 -13.88
N VAL A 107 -49.54 -28.68 -14.46
CA VAL A 107 -50.53 -29.50 -13.74
C VAL A 107 -49.88 -30.22 -12.55
N ALA A 108 -48.67 -30.76 -12.74
CA ALA A 108 -47.91 -31.38 -11.66
C ALA A 108 -47.55 -30.37 -10.55
N SER A 109 -47.10 -29.16 -10.90
CA SER A 109 -46.74 -28.12 -9.91
C SER A 109 -47.94 -27.63 -9.11
N MET A 110 -49.11 -27.43 -9.74
CA MET A 110 -50.36 -27.09 -9.03
C MET A 110 -50.78 -28.19 -8.04
N SER A 111 -50.66 -29.45 -8.46
CA SER A 111 -51.00 -30.60 -7.60
C SER A 111 -50.09 -30.67 -6.37
N ILE A 112 -48.78 -30.50 -6.57
CA ILE A 112 -47.80 -30.44 -5.47
C ILE A 112 -48.10 -29.23 -4.56
N GLY A 113 -48.39 -28.06 -5.13
CA GLY A 113 -48.75 -26.87 -4.37
C GLY A 113 -49.96 -27.08 -3.46
N ALA A 114 -51.01 -27.73 -3.95
CA ALA A 114 -52.19 -28.06 -3.15
C ALA A 114 -51.86 -28.99 -1.97
N VAL A 115 -51.03 -30.02 -2.19
CA VAL A 115 -50.58 -30.93 -1.13
C VAL A 115 -49.78 -30.18 -0.06
N VAL A 116 -48.85 -29.30 -0.47
CA VAL A 116 -48.03 -28.50 0.46
C VAL A 116 -48.89 -27.57 1.31
N VAL A 117 -49.89 -26.91 0.70
CA VAL A 117 -50.82 -26.03 1.44
C VAL A 117 -51.63 -26.83 2.46
N LEU A 118 -52.20 -27.97 2.08
CA LEU A 118 -52.94 -28.83 3.00
C LEU A 118 -52.06 -29.33 4.15
N ALA A 119 -50.82 -29.74 3.86
CA ALA A 119 -49.85 -30.16 4.86
C ALA A 119 -49.50 -29.02 5.85
N LEU A 120 -49.23 -27.82 5.35
CA LEU A 120 -48.97 -26.65 6.18
C LEU A 120 -50.16 -26.31 7.08
N LEU A 121 -51.38 -26.34 6.56
CA LEU A 121 -52.60 -26.11 7.34
C LEU A 121 -52.82 -27.15 8.43
N MET A 122 -52.42 -28.41 8.20
CA MET A 122 -52.50 -29.45 9.23
C MET A 122 -51.43 -29.32 10.30
N VAL A 123 -50.24 -28.79 9.97
CA VAL A 123 -49.12 -28.63 10.91
C VAL A 123 -49.21 -27.35 11.73
N LEU A 124 -49.75 -26.26 11.15
CA LEU A 124 -49.88 -24.95 11.81
C LEU A 124 -51.19 -24.79 12.62
N ARG A 125 -52.07 -25.78 12.57
CA ARG A 125 -53.30 -25.85 13.36
C ARG A 125 -53.07 -26.63 14.64
#